data_AF-A0A1Q9TJI1-F1
#
_entry.id   AF-A0A1Q9TJI1-F1
#
_cell.length_a   1.000
_cell.length_b   1.000
_cell.length_c   1.000
_cell.angle_alpha   90.00
_cell.angle_beta   90.00
_cell.angle_gamma   90.00
#
_symmetry.space_group_name_H-M   'P 1'
#
loop_
_entity.id
_entity.type
_entity.pdbx_description
1 polymer ?
#
loop_
_entity_poly.entity_id
_entity_poly.type
_entity_poly.pdbx_seq_one_letter_code
_entity_poly.pdbx_strand_id
1 'polypeptide(L)'
;MASAQAEKDAHEARYPVAKRWGESEDAYAERLAHVKSMIRRNYSQDIEVAVRALVEQPEATGRDVLAAMIDARYGTQERETIDAIVARRERLERRGRSESG
;
A
#
# COMPACT_ATOMS: atom_id res chain seq x y z
N MET A 1 -41.21 18.14 11.21
CA MET A 1 -39.84 17.58 11.21
C MET A 1 -39.57 16.59 12.35
N ALA A 2 -40.30 16.62 13.48
CA ALA A 2 -40.09 15.70 14.61
C ALA A 2 -40.50 14.23 14.34
N SER A 3 -41.49 13.95 13.50
CA SER A 3 -41.98 12.57 13.29
C SER A 3 -41.03 11.70 12.45
N ALA A 4 -40.34 12.28 11.45
CA ALA A 4 -39.41 11.54 10.61
C ALA A 4 -38.14 11.09 11.37
N GLN A 5 -37.70 11.89 12.34
CA GLN A 5 -36.60 11.51 13.24
C GLN A 5 -37.04 10.40 14.21
N ALA A 6 -38.24 10.53 14.79
CA ALA A 6 -38.79 9.51 15.69
C ALA A 6 -39.04 8.16 15.00
N GLU A 7 -39.48 8.16 13.74
CA GLU A 7 -39.66 6.94 12.94
C GLU A 7 -38.32 6.27 12.60
N LYS A 8 -37.29 7.06 12.31
CA LYS A 8 -35.93 6.57 12.06
C LYS A 8 -35.31 5.96 13.32
N ASP A 9 -35.45 6.63 14.45
CA ASP A 9 -34.96 6.17 15.75
C ASP A 9 -35.67 4.87 16.20
N ALA A 10 -36.99 4.75 15.96
CA ALA A 10 -37.76 3.54 16.25
C ALA A 10 -37.40 2.36 15.33
N HIS A 11 -37.03 2.63 14.07
CA HIS A 11 -36.55 1.63 13.14
C HIS A 11 -35.14 1.12 13.52
N GLU A 12 -34.23 2.01 13.87
CA GLU A 12 -32.88 1.66 14.36
C GLU A 12 -32.93 0.88 15.68
N ALA A 13 -33.88 1.18 16.57
CA ALA A 13 -34.12 0.43 17.79
C ALA A 13 -34.66 -0.99 17.55
N ARG A 14 -35.40 -1.22 16.46
CA ARG A 14 -35.97 -2.54 16.08
C ARG A 14 -34.97 -3.46 15.38
N TYR A 15 -33.93 -2.93 14.75
CA TYR A 15 -32.95 -3.72 13.99
C TYR A 15 -31.51 -3.51 14.49
N PRO A 16 -31.19 -3.98 15.72
CA PRO A 16 -29.86 -3.84 16.31
C PRO A 16 -28.73 -4.49 15.50
N VAL A 17 -29.06 -5.45 14.62
CA VAL A 17 -28.11 -6.09 13.70
C VAL A 17 -27.63 -5.12 12.62
N ALA A 18 -28.51 -4.27 12.08
CA ALA A 18 -28.14 -3.28 11.05
C ALA A 18 -27.23 -2.18 11.63
N LYS A 19 -27.49 -1.75 12.88
CA LYS A 19 -26.64 -0.80 13.60
C LYS A 19 -25.25 -1.38 13.87
N ARG A 20 -25.17 -2.65 14.34
CA ARG A 20 -23.91 -3.37 14.53
C ARG A 20 -23.14 -3.60 13.22
N TRP A 21 -23.85 -3.81 12.12
CA TRP A 21 -23.25 -3.94 10.79
C TRP A 21 -22.67 -2.60 10.30
N GLY A 22 -23.41 -1.50 10.45
CA GLY A 22 -22.91 -0.15 10.13
C GLY A 22 -21.71 0.26 10.98
N GLU A 23 -21.74 0.00 12.29
CA GLU A 23 -20.59 0.21 13.19
C GLU A 23 -19.36 -0.63 12.78
N SER A 24 -19.58 -1.84 12.24
CA SER A 24 -18.52 -2.70 11.71
C SER A 24 -17.95 -2.20 10.38
N GLU A 25 -18.79 -1.67 9.48
CA GLU A 25 -18.36 -1.10 8.21
C GLU A 25 -17.62 0.23 8.38
N ASP A 26 -18.10 1.10 9.27
CA ASP A 26 -17.43 2.36 9.61
C ASP A 26 -16.07 2.09 10.26
N ALA A 27 -16.01 1.16 11.23
CA ALA A 27 -14.74 0.74 11.83
C ALA A 27 -13.78 0.07 10.83
N TYR A 28 -14.29 -0.56 9.77
CA TYR A 28 -13.48 -1.08 8.67
C TYR A 28 -12.98 0.05 7.76
N ALA A 29 -13.84 1.01 7.41
CA ALA A 29 -13.49 2.16 6.60
C ALA A 29 -12.43 3.04 7.27
N GLU A 30 -12.55 3.27 8.58
CA GLU A 30 -11.56 3.98 9.38
C GLU A 30 -10.21 3.25 9.41
N ARG A 31 -10.21 1.92 9.64
CA ARG A 31 -9.00 1.10 9.58
C ARG A 31 -8.36 1.15 8.19
N LEU A 32 -9.15 1.09 7.13
CA LEU A 32 -8.68 1.19 5.76
C LEU A 32 -8.08 2.57 5.46
N ALA A 33 -8.73 3.65 5.89
CA ALA A 33 -8.22 5.02 5.74
C ALA A 33 -6.91 5.21 6.52
N HIS A 34 -6.85 4.67 7.73
CA HIS A 34 -5.64 4.67 8.56
C HIS A 34 -4.49 3.92 7.86
N VAL A 35 -4.72 2.69 7.39
CA VAL A 35 -3.72 1.90 6.64
C VAL A 35 -3.28 2.63 5.37
N LYS A 36 -4.21 3.22 4.59
CA LYS A 36 -3.86 4.02 3.40
C LYS A 36 -3.01 5.25 3.75
N SER A 37 -3.33 5.94 4.84
CA SER A 37 -2.57 7.08 5.34
C SER A 37 -1.15 6.68 5.79
N MET A 38 -1.04 5.58 6.55
CA MET A 38 0.25 5.01 6.94
C MET A 38 1.10 4.63 5.72
N ILE A 39 0.51 3.94 4.75
CA ILE A 39 1.17 3.57 3.50
C ILE A 39 1.67 4.82 2.78
N ARG A 40 0.81 5.83 2.59
CA ARG A 40 1.16 7.08 1.91
C ARG A 40 2.30 7.82 2.63
N ARG A 41 2.26 7.91 3.95
CA ARG A 41 3.29 8.59 4.75
C ARG A 41 4.64 7.88 4.66
N ASN A 42 4.63 6.55 4.80
CA ASN A 42 5.85 5.74 4.68
C ASN A 42 6.45 5.87 3.28
N TYR A 43 5.64 5.78 2.22
CA TYR A 43 6.12 5.99 0.85
C TYR A 43 6.69 7.40 0.65
N SER A 44 6.08 8.45 1.23
CA SER A 44 6.62 9.81 1.13
C SER A 44 8.00 9.93 1.78
N GLN A 45 8.17 9.35 2.97
CA GLN A 45 9.45 9.36 3.68
C GLN A 45 10.50 8.54 2.94
N ASP A 46 10.13 7.36 2.44
CA ASP A 46 11.01 6.51 1.64
C ASP A 46 11.46 7.24 0.35
N ILE A 47 10.57 8.00 -0.29
CA ILE A 47 10.90 8.86 -1.44
C ILE A 47 11.84 10.00 -1.05
N GLU A 48 11.58 10.70 0.07
CA GLU A 48 12.45 11.78 0.54
C GLU A 48 13.87 11.28 0.84
N VAL A 49 14.00 10.11 1.48
CA VAL A 49 15.28 9.45 1.73
C VAL A 49 15.96 9.07 0.41
N ALA A 50 15.21 8.48 -0.53
CA ALA A 50 15.77 8.11 -1.82
C ALA A 50 16.26 9.31 -2.64
N VAL A 51 15.48 10.40 -2.66
CA VAL A 51 15.86 11.65 -3.34
C VAL A 51 17.09 12.27 -2.68
N ARG A 52 17.16 12.29 -1.35
CA ARG A 52 18.36 12.78 -0.65
C ARG A 52 19.60 11.96 -1.01
N ALA A 53 19.48 10.63 -1.02
CA ALA A 53 20.59 9.74 -1.40
C ALA A 53 21.08 10.01 -2.83
N LEU A 54 20.17 10.20 -3.79
CA LEU A 54 20.53 10.54 -5.18
C LEU A 54 21.15 11.93 -5.33
N VAL A 55 20.78 12.89 -4.49
CA VAL A 55 21.38 14.23 -4.48
C VAL A 55 22.79 14.20 -3.88
N GLU A 56 22.98 13.42 -2.81
CA GLU A 56 24.28 13.27 -2.13
C GLU A 56 25.27 12.39 -2.92
N GLN A 57 24.77 11.43 -3.70
CA GLN A 57 25.54 10.51 -4.54
C GLN A 57 25.03 10.57 -5.99
N PRO A 58 25.43 11.58 -6.78
CA PRO A 58 24.90 11.81 -8.12
C PRO A 58 25.22 10.68 -9.13
N GLU A 59 26.23 9.87 -8.85
CA GLU A 59 26.57 8.66 -9.60
C GLU A 59 25.68 7.45 -9.27
N ALA A 60 24.96 7.46 -8.14
CA ALA A 60 24.07 6.38 -7.75
C ALA A 60 22.82 6.36 -8.63
N THR A 61 22.42 5.17 -9.08
CA THR A 61 21.16 5.01 -9.80
C THR A 61 20.00 4.82 -8.83
N GLY A 62 18.77 5.05 -9.29
CA GLY A 62 17.58 4.73 -8.50
C GLY A 62 17.50 3.25 -8.09
N ARG A 63 18.15 2.34 -8.83
CA ARG A 63 18.25 0.92 -8.48
C ARG A 63 19.19 0.69 -7.30
N ASP A 64 20.33 1.38 -7.26
CA ASP A 64 21.31 1.27 -6.18
C ASP A 64 20.71 1.77 -4.86
N VAL A 65 19.97 2.87 -4.91
CA VAL A 65 19.26 3.43 -3.75
C VAL A 65 18.15 2.49 -3.27
N LEU A 66 17.33 1.95 -4.17
CA LEU A 66 16.30 0.97 -3.81
C LEU A 66 16.91 -0.29 -3.18
N ALA A 67 18.03 -0.79 -3.72
CA ALA A 67 18.76 -1.92 -3.18
C ALA A 67 19.22 -1.66 -1.75
N ALA A 68 19.85 -0.50 -1.50
CA ALA A 68 20.30 -0.11 -0.16
C ALA A 68 19.14 0.02 0.85
N MET A 69 17.99 0.54 0.42
CA MET A 69 16.80 0.65 1.27
C MET A 69 16.21 -0.73 1.64
N ILE A 70 16.21 -1.68 0.70
CA ILE A 70 15.78 -3.06 0.97
C ILE A 70 16.76 -3.72 1.94
N ASP A 71 18.07 -3.59 1.68
CA ASP A 71 19.12 -4.15 2.53
C ASP A 71 19.01 -3.65 3.98
N ALA A 72 18.75 -2.35 4.17
CA ALA A 72 18.63 -1.75 5.49
C ALA A 72 17.38 -2.21 6.27
N ARG A 73 16.27 -2.49 5.57
CA ARG A 73 14.96 -2.75 6.19
C ARG A 73 14.64 -4.23 6.34
N TYR A 74 15.09 -5.04 5.40
CA TYR A 74 14.71 -6.45 5.29
C TYR A 74 15.92 -7.38 5.30
N GLY A 75 17.08 -6.90 4.83
CA GLY A 75 18.31 -7.69 4.73
C GLY A 75 18.67 -8.05 3.29
N THR A 76 19.92 -8.50 3.12
CA THR A 76 20.49 -8.83 1.80
C THR A 76 19.85 -10.06 1.17
N GLN A 77 19.40 -11.04 1.97
CA GLN A 77 18.75 -12.25 1.46
C GLN A 77 17.40 -11.94 0.78
N GLU A 78 16.64 -11.01 1.36
CA GLU A 78 15.38 -10.52 0.82
C GLU A 78 15.60 -9.76 -0.48
N ARG A 79 16.65 -8.94 -0.56
CA ARG A 79 17.06 -8.27 -1.81
C ARG A 79 17.39 -9.27 -2.90
N GLU A 80 18.22 -10.28 -2.63
CA GLU A 80 18.59 -11.32 -3.59
C GLU A 80 17.36 -12.06 -4.12
N THR A 81 16.38 -12.33 -3.24
CA THR A 81 15.12 -12.96 -3.60
C THR A 81 14.30 -12.08 -4.55
N ILE A 82 14.20 -10.78 -4.27
CA ILE A 82 13.51 -9.80 -5.12
C ILE A 82 14.19 -9.71 -6.49
N ASP A 83 15.52 -9.62 -6.53
CA ASP A 83 16.29 -9.56 -7.78
C ASP A 83 16.08 -10.83 -8.63
N ALA A 84 16.04 -12.01 -8.02
CA ALA A 84 15.75 -13.27 -8.72
C ALA A 84 14.33 -13.29 -9.34
N ILE A 85 13.34 -12.74 -8.63
CA ILE A 85 11.95 -12.61 -9.12
C ILE A 85 11.89 -11.63 -10.31
N VAL A 86 12.51 -10.46 -10.20
CA VAL A 86 12.55 -9.45 -11.27
C VAL A 86 13.24 -10.02 -12.51
N ALA A 87 14.41 -10.64 -12.34
CA ALA A 87 15.15 -11.26 -13.45
C ALA A 87 14.33 -12.37 -14.14
N ARG A 88 13.55 -13.15 -13.37
CA ARG A 88 12.63 -14.15 -13.95
C ARG A 88 11.54 -13.48 -14.77
N ARG A 89 10.91 -12.41 -14.25
CA ARG A 89 9.86 -11.67 -14.96
C ARG A 89 10.37 -11.08 -16.28
N GLU A 90 11.52 -10.43 -16.27
CA GLU A 90 12.13 -9.87 -17.48
C GLU A 90 12.43 -10.94 -18.54
N ARG A 91 12.84 -12.14 -18.13
CA ARG A 91 13.02 -13.28 -19.06
C ARG A 91 11.69 -13.71 -19.68
N LEU A 92 10.61 -13.76 -18.91
CA LEU A 92 9.29 -14.13 -19.39
C LEU A 92 8.73 -13.07 -20.35
N GLU A 93 8.84 -11.79 -20.01
CA GLU A 93 8.39 -10.68 -20.86
C GLU A 93 9.17 -10.58 -22.18
N ARG A 94 10.45 -10.98 -22.18
CA ARG A 94 11.24 -11.11 -23.43
C ARG A 94 10.73 -12.25 -24.29
N ARG A 95 10.51 -13.44 -23.71
CA ARG A 95 9.99 -14.61 -24.45
C ARG A 95 8.61 -14.36 -25.03
N GLY A 96 7.69 -13.78 -24.26
CA GLY A 96 6.35 -13.44 -24.75
C GLY A 96 6.35 -12.44 -25.91
N ARG A 97 7.32 -11.50 -25.94
CA ARG A 97 7.53 -10.58 -27.08
C ARG A 97 8.11 -11.29 -28.31
N SER A 98 8.97 -12.28 -28.11
CA SER A 98 9.56 -13.09 -29.20
C SER A 98 8.56 -14.07 -29.83
N GLU A 99 7.54 -14.51 -29.10
CA GLU A 99 6.49 -15.41 -29.60
C GLU A 99 5.32 -14.67 -30.28
N SER A 100 5.25 -13.35 -30.13
CA SER A 100 4.17 -12.50 -30.66
C SER A 100 4.55 -11.64 -31.88
N GLY A 101 5.78 -11.77 -32.38
CA GLY A 101 6.29 -11.06 -33.56
C GLY A 101 6.74 -12.03 -34.64
#